data_AF-A0A1Z9T8P0-F1
#
_entry.id   AF-A0A1Z9T8P0-F1
#
_cell.length_a   1.000
_cell.length_b   1.000
_cell.length_c   1.000
_cell.angle_alpha   90.00
_cell.angle_beta   90.00
_cell.angle_gamma   90.00
#
_symmetry.space_group_name_H-M   'P 1'
#
loop_
_entity.id
_entity.type
_entity.pdbx_description
1 polymer ?
#
loop_
_entity_poly.entity_id
_entity_poly.type
_entity_poly.pdbx_seq_one_letter_code
_entity_poly.pdbx_strand_id
1 'polypeptide(L)' 'MYTILALIMWNGSLVAEDFGSFDTIKHCEKVANEFRVKLEEAGSDSVTVCIPATSEMDK' A
#
# COMPACT_ATOMS: atom_id res chain seq x y z
N MET A 1 2.56 -10.65 -9.69
CA MET A 1 1.56 -10.26 -8.68
C MET A 1 2.21 -9.28 -7.72
N TYR A 2 1.49 -8.25 -7.27
CA TYR A 2 1.98 -7.14 -6.44
C TYR A 2 1.03 -6.94 -5.27
N THR A 3 1.55 -6.63 -4.09
CA THR A 3 0.78 -6.38 -2.87
C THR A 3 0.98 -4.93 -2.44
N ILE A 4 -0.06 -4.33 -1.88
CA ILE A 4 0.05 -3.01 -1.25
C ILE A 4 0.42 -3.20 0.22
N LEU A 5 1.58 -2.67 0.60
CA LEU A 5 1.96 -2.48 1.99
C LEU A 5 1.76 -1.01 2.36
N ALA A 6 0.97 -0.74 3.40
CA ALA A 6 0.78 0.62 3.90
C ALA A 6 1.20 0.73 5.37
N LEU A 7 1.94 1.80 5.66
CA LEU A 7 2.23 2.28 7.01
C LEU A 7 1.37 3.51 7.26
N ILE A 8 0.53 3.47 8.28
CA ILE A 8 -0.47 4.50 8.55
C ILE A 8 -0.30 4.98 9.98
N MET A 9 -0.24 6.30 10.16
CA MET A 9 -0.33 6.93 11.48
C MET A 9 -1.80 7.18 11.81
N TRP A 10 -2.33 6.43 12.77
CA TRP A 10 -3.72 6.55 13.21
C TRP A 10 -3.78 6.80 14.73
N ASN A 11 -4.36 7.93 15.15
CA ASN A 11 -4.47 8.31 16.57
C ASN A 11 -3.14 8.22 17.36
N GLY A 12 -2.02 8.59 16.73
CA GLY A 12 -0.68 8.54 17.34
C GLY A 12 -0.04 7.15 17.40
N SER A 13 -0.69 6.12 16.85
CA SER A 13 -0.15 4.77 16.71
C SER A 13 0.23 4.48 15.26
N LEU A 14 1.34 3.78 15.06
CA LEU A 14 1.75 3.28 13.74
C LEU A 14 1.11 1.91 13.49
N VAL A 15 0.42 1.77 12.36
CA VAL A 15 -0.21 0.52 11.92
C VAL A 15 0.34 0.12 10.57
N ALA A 16 0.68 -1.16 10.40
CA ALA A 16 1.09 -1.75 9.13
C ALA A 16 -0.03 -2.67 8.64
N GLU A 17 -0.51 -2.45 7.41
CA GLU A 17 -1.65 -3.16 6.84
C GLU A 17 -1.33 -3.67 5.43
N ASP A 18 -1.85 -4.86 5.12
CA ASP A 18 -1.80 -5.49 3.79
C ASP A 18 -3.16 -5.27 3.10
N PHE A 19 -3.15 -4.56 1.98
CA PHE A 19 -4.36 -4.20 1.23
C PHE A 19 -4.66 -5.12 0.05
N GLY A 20 -4.01 -6.29 0.00
CA GLY A 20 -4.30 -7.35 -0.95
C GLY A 20 -3.36 -7.38 -2.15
N SER A 21 -3.59 -8.38 -3.00
CA SER A 21 -2.73 -8.71 -4.15
C SER A 21 -3.37 -8.35 -5.49
N PHE A 22 -2.56 -7.84 -6.41
CA PHE A 22 -2.94 -7.28 -7.70
C PHE A 22 -2.07 -7.89 -8.81
N ASP A 23 -2.65 -8.15 -9.97
CA ASP A 23 -1.94 -8.85 -11.05
C ASP A 23 -0.83 -8.01 -11.70
N THR A 24 -1.00 -6.68 -11.75
CA THR A 24 -0.07 -5.76 -12.42
C THR A 24 0.35 -4.61 -11.51
N ILE A 25 1.58 -4.10 -11.69
CA ILE A 25 2.08 -2.94 -10.95
C ILE A 25 1.20 -1.71 -11.17
N LYS A 26 0.74 -1.47 -12.41
CA LYS A 26 -0.14 -0.34 -12.74
C LYS A 26 -1.46 -0.38 -11.98
N HIS A 27 -2.05 -1.58 -11.82
CA HIS A 27 -3.28 -1.73 -11.04
C HIS A 27 -3.00 -1.49 -9.56
N CYS A 28 -1.90 -2.05 -9.03
CA CYS A 28 -1.48 -1.81 -7.66
C CYS A 28 -1.27 -0.31 -7.37
N GLU A 29 -0.52 0.40 -8.21
CA GLU A 29 -0.24 1.84 -8.05
C GLU A 29 -1.51 2.69 -8.10
N LYS A 30 -2.46 2.33 -8.97
CA LYS A 30 -3.76 3.00 -9.03
C LYS A 30 -4.50 2.87 -7.69
N VAL A 31 -4.62 1.65 -7.17
CA VAL A 31 -5.32 1.37 -5.90
C VAL A 31 -4.57 1.99 -4.72
N ALA A 32 -3.24 1.95 -4.71
CA ALA A 32 -2.40 2.58 -3.70
C ALA A 32 -2.62 4.11 -3.65
N ASN A 33 -2.74 4.76 -4.82
CA ASN A 33 -3.03 6.19 -4.86
C ASN A 33 -4.46 6.51 -4.40
N GLU A 34 -5.46 5.73 -4.82
CA GLU A 34 -6.84 5.87 -4.32
C GLU A 34 -6.91 5.71 -2.79
N PHE A 35 -6.13 4.78 -2.25
CA PHE A 35 -6.04 4.55 -0.81
C PHE A 35 -5.36 5.72 -0.07
N ARG A 36 -4.24 6.22 -0.59
CA ARG A 36 -3.54 7.39 -0.04
C ARG A 36 -4.45 8.62 0.03
N VAL A 37 -5.19 8.92 -1.04
CA VAL A 37 -6.13 10.06 -1.07
C VAL A 37 -7.20 9.93 0.01
N LYS A 38 -7.78 8.74 0.20
CA LYS A 38 -8.78 8.50 1.25
C LYS A 38 -8.23 8.68 2.66
N LEU A 39 -6.98 8.26 2.90
CA LEU A 39 -6.33 8.45 4.19
C LEU A 39 -6.02 9.92 4.47
N GLU A 40 -5.54 10.65 3.46
CA GLU A 40 -5.33 12.10 3.55
C GLU A 40 -6.64 12.85 3.84
N GLU A 41 -7.74 12.49 3.16
CA GLU A 41 -9.08 13.02 3.44
C GLU A 41 -9.57 12.68 4.85
N ALA A 42 -9.16 11.54 5.41
CA ALA A 42 -9.44 11.14 6.79
C ALA A 42 -8.49 11.79 7.82
N GLY A 43 -7.55 12.65 7.39
CA GLY A 43 -6.58 13.32 8.25
C GLY A 43 -5.46 12.41 8.77
N SER A 44 -5.17 11.33 8.05
CA SER A 44 -4.11 10.36 8.40
C SER A 44 -2.93 10.48 7.44
N ASP A 45 -1.72 10.51 8.01
CA ASP A 45 -0.50 10.40 7.23
C ASP A 45 -0.19 8.93 6.94
N SER A 46 0.17 8.63 5.69
CA SER A 46 0.49 7.27 5.29
C SER A 46 1.61 7.19 4.26
N VAL A 47 2.35 6.09 4.31
CA VAL A 47 3.29 5.67 3.27
C VAL A 47 2.76 4.36 2.70
N THR A 48 2.42 4.38 1.41
CA THR A 48 1.86 3.21 0.71
C THR A 48 2.79 2.82 -0.43
N VAL A 49 3.15 1.54 -0.51
CA VAL A 49 4.05 1.00 -1.54
C VAL A 49 3.50 -0.28 -2.15
N CYS A 50 3.77 -0.46 -3.44
CA CYS A 50 3.50 -1.68 -4.17
C CYS A 50 4.75 -2.56 -4.20
N ILE A 51 4.67 -3.76 -3.64
CA ILE A 51 5.76 -4.73 -3.59
C ILE A 51 5.40 -6.00 -4.38
N PRO A 52 6.32 -6.67 -5.09
CA PRO A 52 6.03 -7.96 -5.71
C PRO A 52 5.60 -9.01 -4.67
N ALA A 53 4.52 -9.74 -4.93
CA ALA A 53 3.86 -10.64 -3.97
C ALA A 53 4.62 -11.96 -3.71
N THR A 54 5.68 -12.25 -4.45
CA THR A 54 6.58 -13.38 -4.18
C THR A 54 7.99 -13.04 -4.67
N SER A 55 8.96 -13.47 -3.88
CA SER A 55 10.40 -13.35 -4.07
C SER A 55 10.90 -14.05 -5.34
N GLU A 56 10.67 -13.48 -6.51
CA GLU A 56 11.64 -13.59 -7.60
C GLU A 56 12.60 -12.42 -7.46
N MET A 57 13.38 -12.41 -6.36
CA MET A 57 14.68 -11.76 -6.43
C MET A 57 15.47 -12.58 -7.42
N ASP A 58 15.72 -12.00 -8.60
CA ASP A 58 16.60 -12.53 -9.64
C ASP A 58 17.77 -13.31 -9.01
N LYS A 59 17.88 -14.60 -9.36
CA LYS A 59 19.14 -15.35 -9.22
C LYS A 59 19.97 -15.15 -10.47
#